data_AF-A0A5P9CPU1-F1
#
_entry.id   AF-A0A5P9CPU1-F1
#
_cell.length_a   1.000
_cell.length_b   1.000
_cell.length_c   1.000
_cell.angle_alpha   90.00
_cell.angle_beta   90.00
_cell.angle_gamma   90.00
#
_symmetry.space_group_name_H-M   'P 1'
#
loop_
_entity.id
_entity.type
_entity.pdbx_description
1 polymer ?
#
loop_
_entity_poly.entity_id
_entity_poly.type
_entity_poly.pdbx_seq_one_letter_code
_entity_poly.pdbx_strand_id
1 'polypeptide(L)'
;MRHLKTSIHPDINHLDHKVIIQRKAARAIVVNGEEILLLYTQRYHDYSIPGGGIDDGEDIIAGLVRELTEETGARNIHSIKPFGIYEEF
;
A
#
# COMPACT_ATOMS: atom_id res chain seq x y z
N MET A 1 13.27 1.76 -3.98
CA MET A 1 11.98 2.11 -4.61
C MET A 1 12.11 3.50 -5.21
N ARG A 2 11.54 3.77 -6.39
CA ARG A 2 11.47 5.14 -6.90
C ARG A 2 10.29 5.88 -6.26
N HIS A 3 10.43 7.18 -6.03
CA HIS A 3 9.29 8.02 -5.68
C HIS A 3 8.38 8.16 -6.92
N LEU A 4 7.09 7.92 -6.74
CA LEU A 4 6.09 8.00 -7.81
C LEU A 4 5.39 9.35 -7.80
N LYS A 5 4.88 9.76 -6.63
CA LYS A 5 4.14 10.98 -6.43
C LYS A 5 3.95 11.27 -4.95
N THR A 6 3.92 12.55 -4.61
CA THR A 6 3.36 13.07 -3.36
C THR A 6 2.10 13.83 -3.73
N SER A 7 0.98 13.48 -3.11
CA SER A 7 -0.28 14.21 -3.22
C SER A 7 -0.54 14.97 -1.91
N ILE A 8 -1.06 16.18 -2.03
CA ILE A 8 -1.39 17.03 -0.90
C ILE A 8 -2.85 17.43 -1.06
N HIS A 9 -3.66 17.27 -0.01
CA HIS A 9 -5.06 17.69 -0.06
C HIS A 9 -5.18 19.19 -0.37
N PRO A 10 -6.13 19.64 -1.23
CA PRO A 10 -6.23 21.05 -1.64
C PRO A 10 -6.36 22.05 -0.48
N ASP A 11 -6.96 21.63 0.65
CA ASP A 11 -7.11 22.47 1.84
C ASP A 11 -5.81 22.62 2.67
N ILE A 12 -4.75 21.88 2.32
CA ILE A 12 -3.44 21.93 2.98
C ILE A 12 -2.52 22.83 2.16
N ASN A 13 -2.47 24.10 2.55
CA ASN A 13 -1.61 25.09 1.89
C ASN A 13 -0.12 24.92 2.26
N HIS A 14 0.15 24.62 3.53
CA HIS A 14 1.50 24.44 4.07
C HIS A 14 1.48 23.40 5.19
N LEU A 15 2.58 22.64 5.29
CA LEU A 15 2.80 21.67 6.36
C LEU A 15 3.45 22.29 7.61
N ASP A 16 3.78 23.59 7.55
CA ASP A 16 4.39 24.32 8.67
C ASP A 16 3.48 24.28 9.91
N HIS A 17 4.07 24.02 11.07
CA HIS A 17 3.38 23.91 12.36
C HIS A 17 2.27 22.84 12.42
N LYS A 18 2.26 21.87 11.50
CA LYS A 18 1.39 20.69 11.55
C LYS A 18 2.09 19.54 12.25
N VAL A 19 1.32 18.73 12.97
CA VAL A 19 1.78 17.43 13.47
C VAL A 19 1.47 16.40 12.40
N ILE A 20 2.50 15.79 11.83
CA ILE A 20 2.36 14.74 10.83
C ILE A 20 2.39 13.39 11.54
N ILE A 21 1.30 12.63 11.45
CA ILE A 21 1.25 11.24 11.90
C ILE A 21 1.40 10.37 10.65
N GLN A 22 2.61 9.86 10.44
CA GLN A 22 2.89 9.03 9.28
C GLN A 22 2.50 7.57 9.57
N ARG A 23 1.57 7.03 8.79
CA ARG A 23 1.26 5.60 8.77
C ARG A 23 1.90 4.97 7.55
N LYS A 24 2.82 4.03 7.75
CA LYS A 24 3.41 3.24 6.66
C LYS A 24 2.45 2.15 6.25
N ALA A 25 2.40 1.89 4.95
CA ALA A 25 1.62 0.81 4.36
C ALA A 25 2.38 0.22 3.18
N ALA A 26 2.17 -1.06 2.91
CA ALA A 26 2.66 -1.72 1.70
C ALA A 26 1.47 -2.31 0.94
N ARG A 27 1.46 -2.12 -0.38
CA ARG A 27 0.43 -2.65 -1.28
C ARG A 27 1.07 -3.42 -2.42
N ALA A 28 0.45 -4.52 -2.84
CA ALA A 28 0.97 -5.35 -3.93
C ALA A 28 0.19 -5.13 -5.23
N ILE A 29 0.94 -4.97 -6.32
CA ILE A 29 0.42 -5.17 -7.67
C ILE A 29 0.69 -6.64 -8.02
N VAL A 30 -0.25 -7.51 -7.70
CA VAL A 30 -0.14 -8.95 -8.01
C VAL A 30 -0.62 -9.17 -9.45
N VAL A 31 0.25 -9.75 -10.28
CA VAL A 31 -0.01 -9.97 -11.71
C VAL A 31 -0.13 -11.45 -12.02
N ASN A 32 -1.07 -11.81 -12.89
CA ASN A 32 -1.17 -13.11 -13.53
C ASN A 32 -1.42 -12.91 -15.04
N GLY A 33 -0.35 -12.95 -15.83
CA GLY A 33 -0.42 -12.55 -17.24
C GLY A 33 -0.81 -11.08 -17.37
N GLU A 34 -1.97 -10.82 -17.97
CA GLU A 34 -2.53 -9.46 -18.16
C GLU A 34 -3.50 -9.04 -17.04
N GLU A 35 -3.76 -9.92 -16.08
CA GLU A 35 -4.71 -9.68 -15.00
C GLU A 35 -3.99 -9.13 -13.75
N ILE A 36 -4.68 -8.25 -13.02
CA ILE A 36 -4.26 -7.77 -11.71
C ILE A 36 -5.27 -8.20 -10.64
N LEU A 37 -4.78 -8.59 -9.47
CA LEU A 37 -5.63 -8.89 -8.32
C LEU A 37 -6.15 -7.60 -7.68
N LEU A 38 -7.46 -7.52 -7.49
CA LEU A 38 -8.13 -6.45 -6.77
C LEU A 38 -9.03 -7.02 -5.67
N LEU A 39 -9.11 -6.31 -4.56
CA LEU A 39 -10.05 -6.54 -3.48
C LEU A 39 -11.26 -5.64 -3.66
N TYR A 40 -12.45 -6.23 -3.58
CA TYR A 40 -13.70 -5.48 -3.56
C TYR A 40 -14.16 -5.25 -2.11
N THR A 41 -14.31 -3.98 -1.71
CA THR A 41 -14.82 -3.65 -0.37
C THR A 41 -16.26 -3.18 -0.48
N GLN A 42 -17.21 -4.05 -0.11
CA GLN A 42 -18.65 -3.75 -0.21
C GLN A 42 -19.06 -2.47 0.53
N ARG A 43 -18.44 -2.19 1.69
CA ARG A 43 -18.76 -1.02 2.51
C ARG A 43 -18.57 0.31 1.76
N TYR A 44 -17.55 0.38 0.91
CA TYR A 44 -17.19 1.58 0.16
C TYR A 44 -17.54 1.47 -1.33
N HIS A 45 -18.00 0.29 -1.76
CA HIS A 45 -18.29 -0.04 -3.15
C HIS A 45 -17.11 0.26 -4.08
N ASP A 46 -15.90 -0.06 -3.63
CA ASP A 46 -14.65 0.24 -4.33
C ASP A 46 -13.79 -1.01 -4.55
N TYR A 47 -12.83 -0.86 -5.47
CA TYR A 47 -11.79 -1.84 -5.71
C TYR A 47 -10.44 -1.25 -5.31
N SER A 48 -9.64 -2.04 -4.62
CA SER A 48 -8.30 -1.64 -4.20
C SER A 48 -7.30 -2.76 -4.45
N ILE A 49 -6.02 -2.41 -4.54
CA ILE A 49 -4.94 -3.39 -4.53
C ILE A 49 -4.73 -3.91 -3.10
N PRO A 50 -4.46 -5.22 -2.91
CA PRO A 50 -4.27 -5.82 -1.60
C PRO A 50 -3.05 -5.25 -0.87
N GLY A 51 -3.11 -5.27 0.45
CA GLY A 51 -2.07 -4.79 1.34
C GLY A 51 -2.60 -3.86 2.41
N GLY A 52 -1.78 -3.61 3.42
CA GLY A 52 -2.19 -2.90 4.61
C GLY A 52 -1.07 -2.19 5.32
N GLY A 53 -1.26 -2.00 6.63
CA GLY A 53 -0.34 -1.23 7.46
C GLY A 53 0.97 -1.98 7.70
N ILE A 54 2.06 -1.24 7.85
CA ILE A 54 3.35 -1.79 8.28
C ILE A 54 3.59 -1.32 9.70
N ASP A 55 3.83 -2.27 10.60
CA ASP A 55 4.07 -1.99 12.01
C ASP A 55 5.45 -1.34 12.22
N ASP A 56 5.62 -0.68 13.37
CA ASP A 56 6.87 -0.03 13.70
C ASP A 56 8.01 -1.06 13.84
N GLY A 57 9.02 -0.90 12.98
CA GLY A 57 10.16 -1.82 12.89
C GLY A 57 9.91 -3.08 12.06
N GLU A 58 8.71 -3.27 11.51
CA GLU A 58 8.42 -4.38 10.61
C GLU A 58 9.13 -4.18 9.25
N ASP A 59 9.71 -5.25 8.72
CA ASP A 59 10.25 -5.23 7.35
C ASP A 59 9.12 -5.07 6.34
N ILE A 60 9.30 -4.16 5.38
CA ILE A 60 8.26 -3.79 4.41
C ILE A 60 7.80 -5.00 3.58
N ILE A 61 8.73 -5.89 3.21
CA ILE A 61 8.42 -7.07 2.41
C ILE A 61 7.73 -8.12 3.28
N ALA A 62 8.18 -8.33 4.51
CA ALA A 62 7.53 -9.22 5.47
C ALA A 62 6.08 -8.79 5.74
N GLY A 63 5.85 -7.50 6.02
CA GLY A 63 4.50 -6.95 6.24
C GLY A 63 3.63 -7.06 4.98
N LEU A 64 4.19 -6.78 3.78
CA LEU A 64 3.47 -7.00 2.52
C LEU A 64 3.02 -8.45 2.35
N VAL A 65 3.91 -9.42 2.61
CA VAL A 65 3.60 -10.85 2.52
C VAL A 65 2.52 -11.24 3.53
N ARG A 66 2.63 -10.78 4.79
CA ARG A 66 1.64 -10.99 5.84
C ARG A 66 0.26 -10.51 5.41
N GLU A 67 0.15 -9.23 5.00
CA GLU A 67 -1.11 -8.62 4.57
C GLU A 67 -1.72 -9.36 3.37
N LEU A 68 -0.92 -9.73 2.35
CA LEU A 68 -1.44 -10.50 1.23
C LEU A 68 -1.98 -11.86 1.68
N THR A 69 -1.29 -12.55 2.58
CA THR A 69 -1.76 -13.84 3.11
C THR A 69 -3.04 -13.67 3.92
N GLU A 70 -3.13 -12.64 4.76
CA GLU A 70 -4.31 -12.36 5.60
C GLU A 70 -5.54 -11.97 4.79
N GLU A 71 -5.40 -11.08 3.80
CA GLU A 71 -6.54 -10.54 3.04
C GLU A 71 -7.00 -11.46 1.91
N THR A 72 -6.08 -12.22 1.29
CA THR A 72 -6.39 -13.00 0.06
C THR A 72 -6.27 -14.51 0.26
N GLY A 73 -5.67 -14.95 1.37
CA GLY A 73 -5.28 -16.35 1.56
C GLY A 73 -4.12 -16.80 0.67
N ALA A 74 -3.42 -15.87 -0.01
CA ALA A 74 -2.31 -16.19 -0.91
C ALA A 74 -1.18 -16.93 -0.20
N ARG A 75 -0.62 -17.91 -0.90
CA ARG A 75 0.51 -18.74 -0.47
C ARG A 75 1.60 -18.72 -1.52
N ASN A 76 2.82 -19.08 -1.11
CA ASN A 76 3.98 -19.12 -2.01
C ASN A 76 4.22 -17.77 -2.72
N ILE A 77 4.14 -16.67 -1.97
CA ILE A 77 4.38 -15.33 -2.48
C ILE A 77 5.89 -15.18 -2.71
N HIS A 78 6.28 -14.92 -3.96
CA HIS A 78 7.69 -14.81 -4.35
C HIS A 78 7.85 -13.77 -5.48
N SER A 79 9.09 -13.57 -5.93
CA SER A 79 9.42 -12.64 -7.04
C SER A 79 9.01 -11.19 -6.77
N ILE A 80 8.96 -10.79 -5.50
CA ILE A 80 8.57 -9.45 -5.09
C ILE A 80 9.63 -8.46 -5.56
N LYS A 81 9.19 -7.43 -6.30
CA LYS A 81 10.06 -6.37 -6.80
C LYS A 81 9.55 -5.02 -6.33
N PRO A 82 10.42 -4.17 -5.78
CA PRO A 82 10.06 -2.80 -5.43
C PRO A 82 9.52 -2.02 -6.64
N PHE A 83 8.29 -1.52 -6.58
CA PHE A 83 7.69 -0.73 -7.66
C PHE A 83 7.89 0.78 -7.46
N GLY A 84 7.45 1.31 -6.32
CA GLY A 84 7.63 2.71 -6.00
C GLY A 84 6.96 3.12 -4.68
N ILE A 85 7.14 4.39 -4.33
CA ILE A 85 6.57 5.02 -3.13
C ILE A 85 5.58 6.09 -3.58
N TYR A 86 4.38 6.06 -2.99
CA TYR A 86 3.38 7.11 -3.11
C TYR A 86 3.14 7.68 -1.72
N GLU A 87 3.10 9.00 -1.63
CA GLU A 87 2.87 9.72 -0.38
C GLU A 87 1.62 10.57 -0.50
N GLU A 88 0.90 10.70 0.59
CA GLU A 88 -0.31 11.51 0.69
C GLU A 88 -0.28 12.29 2.00
N PHE A 89 -0.52 13.59 1.92
CA PHE A 89 -0.57 14.52 3.05
C PHE A 89 -1.88 15.30 3.06
#